data_AF-A0A8J5LDN3-F1
#
_entry.id   AF-A0A8J5LDN3-F1
#
_cell.length_a   1.000
_cell.length_b   1.000
_cell.length_c   1.000
_cell.angle_alpha   90.00
_cell.angle_beta   90.00
_cell.angle_gamma   90.00
#
_symmetry.space_group_name_H-M   'P 1'
#
loop_
_entity.id
_entity.type
_entity.pdbx_description
1 polymer ?
#
loop_
_entity_poly.entity_id
_entity_poly.type
_entity_poly.pdbx_seq_one_letter_code
_entity_poly.pdbx_strand_id
1 'polypeptide(L)'
;MLPTVSKGRAPSGARPAPVLAQYLRRIVKVRSRPPPSVLSLTTQQLVMLISANVGWQQMDIEYSFWQMLHLCTSPKVVYVSFSNAVISNALSMHCSYQHTKYHKQTKNQWARDDPAFAVIFCIFLILATSAYCAAYGENLVNSVFTVISVPFFHFLLAGTILATSCWFLTNTYMREEATSSHVVEQRVEWLYAFDVHCNSFFPAFIMLYVLQYFISPLLVVHGFFPMLVSNLLFMVSISYYHYLNFLGYDEFSAPVLPFLDKTTFFLYPIGLVIILSPLMILSGFNPTRYIMNSYFS
;
A
#
# COMPACT_ATOMS: atom_id res chain seq x y z
N MET A 1 75.67 -24.59 -13.06
CA MET A 1 74.19 -24.57 -12.97
C MET A 1 73.66 -23.66 -14.07
N LEU A 2 72.64 -24.13 -14.79
CA LEU A 2 71.94 -23.51 -15.92
C LEU A 2 71.19 -22.20 -15.56
N PRO A 3 70.73 -21.42 -16.56
CA PRO A 3 70.27 -20.02 -16.45
C PRO A 3 68.74 -19.86 -16.33
N THR A 4 68.23 -18.69 -15.91
CA THR A 4 66.87 -18.13 -16.23
C THR A 4 66.80 -16.65 -15.79
N VAL A 5 66.64 -15.67 -16.71
CA VAL A 5 65.40 -15.03 -17.22
C VAL A 5 64.70 -14.06 -16.25
N SER A 6 64.47 -12.84 -16.77
CA SER A 6 63.87 -11.65 -16.17
C SER A 6 62.41 -11.80 -15.69
N LYS A 7 62.01 -10.94 -14.73
CA LYS A 7 60.68 -10.30 -14.73
C LYS A 7 60.74 -8.94 -14.05
N GLY A 8 60.56 -7.87 -14.84
CA GLY A 8 60.35 -6.51 -14.35
C GLY A 8 59.03 -6.40 -13.58
N ARG A 9 59.05 -5.68 -12.46
CA ARG A 9 57.89 -5.40 -11.62
C ARG A 9 57.42 -3.97 -11.93
N ALA A 10 56.23 -3.84 -12.50
CA ALA A 10 55.57 -2.54 -12.69
C ALA A 10 55.13 -1.95 -11.33
N PRO A 11 55.08 -0.62 -11.16
CA PRO A 11 54.57 -0.01 -9.94
C PRO A 11 53.04 0.03 -9.96
N SER A 12 52.40 -0.77 -9.10
CA SER A 12 50.95 -0.69 -8.85
C SER A 12 50.65 0.47 -7.90
N GLY A 13 50.61 1.68 -8.45
CA GLY A 13 50.16 2.90 -7.75
C GLY A 13 48.65 3.10 -7.88
N ALA A 14 47.82 2.17 -7.39
CA ALA A 14 46.38 2.38 -7.29
C ALA A 14 46.03 2.76 -5.84
N ARG A 15 45.92 4.07 -5.56
CA ARG A 15 45.29 4.54 -4.32
C ARG A 15 43.80 4.17 -4.38
N PRO A 16 43.23 3.51 -3.36
CA PRO A 16 41.78 3.37 -3.28
C PRO A 16 41.18 4.78 -3.19
N ALA A 17 40.20 5.09 -4.04
CA ALA A 17 39.48 6.36 -3.96
C ALA A 17 38.93 6.53 -2.53
N PRO A 18 39.05 7.72 -1.91
CA PRO A 18 38.57 7.91 -0.56
C PRO A 18 37.07 7.63 -0.55
N VAL A 19 36.61 6.79 0.38
CA VAL A 19 35.20 6.40 0.58
C VAL A 19 34.30 7.64 0.61
N LEU A 20 34.82 8.76 1.14
CA LEU A 20 34.20 10.07 1.13
C LEU A 20 33.86 10.59 -0.27
N ALA A 21 34.73 10.40 -1.27
CA ALA A 21 34.47 10.84 -2.64
C ALA A 21 33.39 9.98 -3.32
N GLN A 22 33.30 8.68 -2.99
CA GLN A 22 32.17 7.85 -3.43
C GLN A 22 30.87 8.26 -2.74
N TYR A 23 30.93 8.59 -1.45
CA TYR A 23 29.79 9.08 -0.67
C TYR A 23 29.28 10.42 -1.20
N LEU A 24 30.18 11.37 -1.45
CA LEU A 24 29.88 12.68 -2.03
C LEU A 24 29.35 12.55 -3.47
N ARG A 25 29.88 11.64 -4.29
CA ARG A 25 29.31 11.35 -5.62
C ARG A 25 27.90 10.80 -5.54
N ARG A 26 27.58 9.95 -4.54
CA ARG A 26 26.20 9.48 -4.32
C ARG A 26 25.29 10.65 -3.90
N ILE A 27 25.74 11.52 -3.00
CA ILE A 27 24.97 12.70 -2.56
C ILE A 27 24.72 13.67 -3.73
N VAL A 28 25.74 13.96 -4.54
CA VAL A 28 25.61 14.83 -5.72
C VAL A 28 24.69 14.19 -6.77
N LYS A 29 24.78 12.88 -6.99
CA LYS A 29 23.92 12.13 -7.92
C LYS A 29 22.47 12.00 -7.44
N VAL A 30 22.23 12.04 -6.13
CA VAL A 30 20.89 12.10 -5.52
C VAL A 30 20.30 13.51 -5.68
N ARG A 31 21.11 14.56 -5.53
CA ARG A 31 20.68 15.97 -5.65
C ARG A 31 20.40 16.42 -7.09
N SER A 32 20.94 15.73 -8.09
CA SER A 32 20.82 16.10 -9.51
C SER A 32 19.71 15.37 -10.28
N ARG A 33 18.82 14.61 -9.63
CA ARG A 33 17.70 13.97 -10.33
C ARG A 33 16.62 15.03 -10.62
N PRO A 34 16.30 15.31 -11.90
CA PRO A 34 15.22 16.25 -12.24
C PRO A 34 13.88 15.71 -11.73
N PRO A 35 12.89 16.58 -11.46
CA PRO A 35 11.61 16.15 -10.96
C PRO A 35 10.92 15.21 -11.95
N PRO A 36 10.20 14.19 -11.46
CA PRO A 36 9.50 13.29 -12.33
C PRO A 36 8.38 14.02 -13.10
N SER A 37 8.57 14.19 -14.42
CA SER A 37 7.50 14.58 -15.36
C SER A 37 6.47 13.45 -15.48
N VAL A 38 5.28 13.68 -16.04
CA VAL A 38 4.26 12.62 -16.26
C VAL A 38 4.84 11.36 -16.93
N LEU A 39 5.87 11.51 -17.77
CA LEU A 39 6.60 10.43 -18.43
C LEU A 39 7.33 9.47 -17.44
N SER A 40 7.74 9.98 -16.28
CA SER A 40 8.35 9.15 -15.23
C SER A 40 7.34 8.46 -14.32
N LEU A 41 6.06 8.85 -14.36
CA LEU A 41 5.00 8.14 -13.65
C LEU A 41 4.78 6.77 -14.29
N THR A 42 4.72 6.72 -15.62
CA THR A 42 4.73 5.47 -16.40
C THR A 42 6.02 4.69 -16.17
N THR A 43 7.16 5.35 -16.03
CA THR A 43 8.42 4.67 -15.69
C THR A 43 8.38 4.07 -14.28
N GLN A 44 7.78 4.74 -13.29
CA GLN A 44 7.66 4.21 -11.91
C GLN A 44 6.68 3.04 -11.81
N GLN A 45 5.55 3.12 -12.52
CA GLN A 45 4.60 2.00 -12.68
C GLN A 45 5.28 0.80 -13.33
N LEU A 46 6.03 1.03 -14.41
CA LEU A 46 6.79 0.00 -15.11
C LEU A 46 7.92 -0.56 -14.23
N VAL A 47 8.61 0.27 -13.45
CA VAL A 47 9.65 -0.16 -12.51
C VAL A 47 9.08 -1.09 -11.45
N MET A 48 7.90 -0.83 -10.90
CA MET A 48 7.25 -1.77 -9.97
C MET A 48 6.97 -3.12 -10.63
N LEU A 49 6.39 -3.12 -11.84
CA LEU A 49 6.09 -4.34 -12.60
C LEU A 49 7.36 -5.11 -13.01
N ILE A 50 8.44 -4.40 -13.35
CA ILE A 50 9.74 -4.99 -13.71
C ILE A 50 10.45 -5.52 -12.46
N SER A 51 10.48 -4.76 -11.35
CA SER A 51 11.08 -5.20 -10.09
C SER A 51 10.40 -6.44 -9.52
N ALA A 52 9.09 -6.60 -9.73
CA ALA A 52 8.37 -7.82 -9.35
C ALA A 52 8.84 -9.06 -10.13
N ASN A 53 9.30 -8.89 -11.39
CA ASN A 53 9.77 -9.99 -12.23
C ASN A 53 11.28 -10.27 -12.11
N VAL A 54 12.09 -9.28 -11.72
CA VAL A 54 13.56 -9.37 -11.78
C VAL A 54 14.21 -9.69 -10.41
N GLY A 55 13.49 -9.56 -9.30
CA GLY A 55 14.10 -9.47 -7.97
C GLY A 55 13.55 -10.36 -6.85
N TRP A 56 13.08 -11.59 -7.11
CA TRP A 56 12.59 -12.47 -6.03
C TRP A 56 13.58 -12.67 -4.87
N GLN A 57 14.89 -12.65 -5.16
CA GLN A 57 15.96 -12.75 -4.15
C GLN A 57 16.22 -11.44 -3.38
N GLN A 58 15.70 -10.32 -3.86
CA GLN A 58 15.91 -8.98 -3.28
C GLN A 58 14.66 -8.48 -2.55
N MET A 59 13.59 -9.28 -2.50
CA MET A 59 12.35 -8.95 -1.80
C MET A 59 12.47 -9.26 -0.31
N ASP A 60 12.28 -8.25 0.53
CA ASP A 60 12.24 -8.39 1.99
C ASP A 60 10.86 -8.94 2.42
N ILE A 61 10.64 -10.23 2.14
CA ILE A 61 9.39 -10.95 2.42
C ILE A 61 9.06 -10.90 3.91
N GLU A 62 10.04 -11.14 4.79
CA GLU A 62 9.86 -11.12 6.24
C GLU A 62 9.35 -9.76 6.73
N TYR A 63 9.97 -8.67 6.27
CA TYR A 63 9.53 -7.32 6.62
C TYR A 63 8.11 -7.03 6.11
N SER A 64 7.78 -7.46 4.89
CA SER A 64 6.44 -7.29 4.34
C SER A 64 5.37 -8.05 5.11
N PHE A 65 5.63 -9.31 5.47
CA PHE A 65 4.73 -10.09 6.34
C PHE A 65 4.61 -9.48 7.72
N TRP A 66 5.72 -9.03 8.30
CA TRP A 66 5.74 -8.37 9.59
C TRP A 66 4.89 -7.11 9.58
N GLN A 67 4.99 -6.28 8.53
CA GLN A 67 4.15 -5.11 8.34
C GLN A 67 2.67 -5.48 8.17
N MET A 68 2.34 -6.46 7.33
CA MET A 68 0.95 -6.93 7.17
C MET A 68 0.36 -7.40 8.50
N LEU A 69 1.11 -8.22 9.24
CA LEU A 69 0.69 -8.70 10.55
C LEU A 69 0.47 -7.52 11.50
N HIS A 70 1.35 -6.53 11.53
CA HIS A 70 1.19 -5.33 12.35
C HIS A 70 -0.03 -4.50 11.92
N LEU A 71 -0.31 -4.35 10.63
CA LEU A 71 -1.53 -3.66 10.17
C LEU A 71 -2.82 -4.31 10.69
N CYS A 72 -2.80 -5.60 11.00
CA CYS A 72 -3.95 -6.36 11.49
C CYS A 72 -3.90 -6.74 12.98
N THR A 73 -2.72 -6.71 13.61
CA THR A 73 -2.53 -7.13 14.99
C THR A 73 -1.72 -6.09 15.74
N SER A 74 -2.13 -5.84 16.97
CA SER A 74 -1.30 -5.12 17.93
C SER A 74 -0.97 -6.06 19.07
N PRO A 75 0.27 -6.04 19.58
CA PRO A 75 0.67 -6.93 20.65
C PRO A 75 0.16 -6.43 22.01
N LYS A 76 -0.41 -7.39 22.76
CA LYS A 76 -0.54 -7.49 24.23
C LYS A 76 -1.53 -6.53 24.91
N VAL A 77 -2.79 -6.93 24.99
CA VAL A 77 -3.39 -7.70 26.11
C VAL A 77 -4.88 -7.85 25.77
N VAL A 78 -5.27 -9.08 25.41
CA VAL A 78 -6.48 -9.78 25.89
C VAL A 78 -7.72 -8.89 26.21
N TYR A 79 -8.74 -9.04 25.36
CA TYR A 79 -10.17 -8.68 25.49
C TYR A 79 -10.71 -7.32 24.96
N VAL A 80 -11.66 -7.48 24.02
CA VAL A 80 -12.92 -6.72 23.83
C VAL A 80 -12.91 -5.44 22.97
N SER A 81 -13.89 -5.43 22.05
CA SER A 81 -14.46 -4.32 21.28
C SER A 81 -13.74 -3.81 20.03
N PHE A 82 -14.52 -3.74 18.94
CA PHE A 82 -14.21 -3.21 17.61
C PHE A 82 -13.62 -1.78 17.62
N SER A 83 -13.86 -1.01 18.69
CA SER A 83 -13.27 0.31 18.93
C SER A 83 -11.77 0.26 19.25
N ASN A 84 -11.31 -0.78 19.96
CA ASN A 84 -9.90 -0.95 20.32
C ASN A 84 -9.07 -1.39 19.11
N ALA A 85 -9.64 -2.15 18.15
CA ALA A 85 -8.94 -2.51 16.92
C ALA A 85 -8.54 -1.28 16.09
N VAL A 86 -9.37 -0.24 16.06
CA VAL A 86 -9.06 1.02 15.34
C VAL A 86 -7.89 1.76 16.00
N ILE A 87 -7.87 1.86 17.32
CA ILE A 87 -6.81 2.54 18.09
C ILE A 87 -5.51 1.73 18.06
N SER A 88 -5.60 0.42 18.24
CA SER A 88 -4.48 -0.51 18.23
C SER A 88 -3.80 -0.55 16.84
N ASN A 89 -4.56 -0.58 15.76
CA ASN A 89 -3.98 -0.53 14.42
C ASN A 89 -3.42 0.85 14.07
N ALA A 90 -3.94 1.96 14.64
CA ALA A 90 -3.27 3.25 14.52
C ALA A 90 -1.88 3.24 15.18
N LEU A 91 -1.71 2.56 16.32
CA LEU A 91 -0.40 2.36 16.96
C LEU A 91 0.52 1.44 16.16
N SER A 92 -0.03 0.42 15.51
CA SER A 92 0.77 -0.48 14.66
C SER A 92 1.23 0.20 13.37
N MET A 93 0.35 1.04 12.83
CA MET A 93 0.62 1.91 11.71
C MET A 93 1.73 2.93 12.02
N HIS A 94 1.81 3.43 13.26
CA HIS A 94 2.93 4.25 13.73
C HIS A 94 4.28 3.60 13.44
N CYS A 95 4.42 2.29 13.70
CA CYS A 95 5.69 1.59 13.51
C CYS A 95 6.10 1.51 12.03
N SER A 96 5.14 1.26 11.13
CA SER A 96 5.40 1.28 9.68
C SER A 96 5.85 2.67 9.20
N TYR A 97 5.25 3.74 9.72
CA TYR A 97 5.63 5.10 9.35
C TYR A 97 6.93 5.59 10.00
N GLN A 98 7.30 5.07 11.18
CA GLN A 98 8.64 5.27 11.74
C GLN A 98 9.72 4.70 10.80
N HIS A 99 9.47 3.55 10.18
CA HIS A 99 10.38 2.98 9.19
C HIS A 99 10.49 3.87 7.94
N THR A 100 9.39 4.48 7.51
CA THR A 100 9.39 5.45 6.41
C THR A 100 10.28 6.66 6.74
N LYS A 101 10.20 7.20 7.98
CA LYS A 101 11.07 8.28 8.46
C LYS A 101 12.55 7.87 8.47
N TYR A 102 12.85 6.64 8.89
CA TYR A 102 14.20 6.09 8.87
C TYR A 102 14.76 5.92 7.44
N HIS A 103 13.95 5.42 6.51
CA HIS A 103 14.31 5.36 5.08
C HIS A 103 14.59 6.73 4.50
N LYS A 104 13.83 7.75 4.91
CA LYS A 104 14.09 9.12 4.48
C LYS A 104 15.46 9.61 4.95
N GLN A 105 15.85 9.32 6.19
CA GLN A 105 17.15 9.74 6.72
C GLN A 105 18.33 9.00 6.06
N THR A 106 18.16 7.72 5.72
CA THR A 106 19.26 6.88 5.22
C THR A 106 19.39 6.86 3.70
N LYS A 107 18.27 6.91 2.96
CA LYS A 107 18.21 6.80 1.49
C LYS A 107 17.65 8.05 0.80
N ASN A 108 17.18 9.04 1.56
CA ASN A 108 16.57 10.27 1.05
C ASN A 108 15.33 10.07 0.15
N GLN A 109 14.60 8.97 0.34
CA GLN A 109 13.37 8.67 -0.39
C GLN A 109 12.27 8.22 0.59
N TRP A 110 11.02 8.46 0.21
CA TRP A 110 9.85 8.10 1.01
C TRP A 110 9.31 6.72 0.65
N ALA A 111 9.38 6.35 -0.63
CA ALA A 111 8.87 5.08 -1.11
C ALA A 111 9.71 3.88 -0.65
N ARG A 112 9.05 2.72 -0.60
CA ARG A 112 9.71 1.43 -0.50
C ARG A 112 10.40 1.06 -1.82
N ASP A 113 11.53 0.35 -1.70
CA ASP A 113 12.35 -0.08 -2.84
C ASP A 113 11.91 -1.43 -3.45
N ASP A 114 11.14 -2.23 -2.70
CA ASP A 114 10.73 -3.58 -3.08
C ASP A 114 9.20 -3.71 -3.31
N PRO A 115 8.77 -4.55 -4.26
CA PRO A 115 7.36 -4.80 -4.54
C PRO A 115 6.76 -5.92 -3.67
N ALA A 116 7.46 -6.37 -2.61
CA ALA A 116 7.12 -7.63 -1.95
C ALA A 116 5.72 -7.63 -1.35
N PHE A 117 5.30 -6.50 -0.76
CA PHE A 117 3.95 -6.35 -0.20
C PHE A 117 2.87 -6.60 -1.27
N ALA A 118 2.97 -5.94 -2.43
CA ALA A 118 1.98 -6.07 -3.50
C ALA A 118 1.94 -7.50 -4.07
N VAL A 119 3.11 -8.15 -4.22
CA VAL A 119 3.21 -9.54 -4.72
C VAL A 119 2.56 -10.53 -3.75
N ILE A 120 2.93 -10.47 -2.46
CA ILE A 120 2.33 -11.33 -1.42
C ILE A 120 0.82 -11.09 -1.35
N PHE A 121 0.40 -9.84 -1.49
CA PHE A 121 -1.01 -9.50 -1.42
C PHE A 121 -1.82 -10.00 -2.62
N CYS A 122 -1.26 -9.95 -3.84
CA CYS A 122 -1.86 -10.60 -5.01
C CYS A 122 -2.06 -12.11 -4.78
N ILE A 123 -1.12 -12.79 -4.13
CA ILE A 123 -1.26 -14.22 -3.77
C ILE A 123 -2.44 -14.41 -2.80
N PHE A 124 -2.57 -13.56 -1.77
CA PHE A 124 -3.71 -13.64 -0.85
C PHE A 124 -5.06 -13.40 -1.53
N LEU A 125 -5.14 -12.47 -2.47
CA LEU A 125 -6.35 -12.25 -3.26
C LEU A 125 -6.68 -13.46 -4.13
N ILE A 126 -5.69 -14.06 -4.79
CA ILE A 126 -5.87 -15.30 -5.58
C ILE A 126 -6.38 -16.42 -4.69
N LEU A 127 -5.81 -16.61 -3.49
CA LEU A 127 -6.24 -17.64 -2.56
C LEU A 127 -7.67 -17.41 -2.05
N ALA A 128 -7.99 -16.18 -1.64
CA ALA A 128 -9.33 -15.84 -1.15
C ALA A 128 -10.39 -15.99 -2.25
N THR A 129 -10.11 -15.51 -3.46
CA THR A 129 -11.04 -15.61 -4.61
C THR A 129 -11.20 -17.06 -5.06
N SER A 130 -10.14 -17.86 -5.03
CA SER A 130 -10.23 -19.31 -5.29
C SER A 130 -11.14 -20.00 -4.27
N ALA A 131 -11.09 -19.60 -2.99
CA ALA A 131 -12.00 -20.13 -1.97
C ALA A 131 -13.46 -19.75 -2.26
N TYR A 132 -13.75 -18.50 -2.65
CA TYR A 132 -15.09 -18.12 -3.10
C TYR A 132 -15.54 -18.91 -4.33
N CYS A 133 -14.67 -19.09 -5.32
CA CYS A 133 -14.98 -19.90 -6.50
C CYS A 133 -15.25 -21.36 -6.15
N ALA A 134 -14.56 -21.92 -5.14
CA ALA A 134 -14.81 -23.28 -4.68
C ALA A 134 -16.15 -23.41 -3.92
N ALA A 135 -16.58 -22.35 -3.22
CA ALA A 135 -17.82 -22.35 -2.44
C ALA A 135 -19.06 -22.00 -3.28
N TYR A 136 -18.94 -21.07 -4.23
CA TYR A 136 -20.07 -20.48 -4.97
C TYR A 136 -19.94 -20.57 -6.50
N GLY A 137 -18.80 -21.02 -7.04
CA GLY A 137 -18.57 -21.05 -8.48
C GLY A 137 -19.28 -22.23 -9.15
N GLU A 138 -20.08 -21.93 -10.18
CA GLU A 138 -20.77 -22.96 -10.97
C GLU A 138 -19.94 -23.40 -12.20
N ASN A 139 -19.15 -22.48 -12.78
CA ASN A 139 -18.45 -22.69 -14.05
C ASN A 139 -16.94 -22.47 -13.90
N LEU A 140 -16.12 -23.47 -14.29
CA LEU A 140 -14.66 -23.38 -14.20
C LEU A 140 -14.08 -22.17 -14.95
N VAL A 141 -14.62 -21.85 -16.13
CA VAL A 141 -14.17 -20.69 -16.94
C VAL A 141 -14.43 -19.38 -16.19
N ASN A 142 -15.62 -19.23 -15.60
CA ASN A 142 -15.96 -18.04 -14.82
C ASN A 142 -15.11 -17.95 -13.53
N SER A 143 -14.82 -19.08 -12.89
CA SER A 143 -13.92 -19.14 -11.74
C SER A 143 -12.50 -18.69 -12.10
N VAL A 144 -11.93 -19.17 -13.20
CA VAL A 144 -10.59 -18.73 -13.66
C VAL A 144 -10.60 -17.24 -13.99
N PHE A 145 -11.64 -16.75 -14.68
CA PHE A 145 -11.76 -15.32 -14.98
C PHE A 145 -11.88 -14.48 -13.70
N THR A 146 -12.65 -14.93 -12.71
CA THR A 146 -12.81 -14.25 -11.41
C THR A 146 -11.50 -14.19 -10.62
N VAL A 147 -10.77 -15.30 -10.53
CA VAL A 147 -9.50 -15.38 -9.80
C VAL A 147 -8.43 -14.46 -10.40
N ILE A 148 -8.42 -14.28 -11.72
CA ILE A 148 -7.47 -13.38 -12.41
C ILE A 148 -7.94 -11.92 -12.36
N SER A 149 -9.24 -11.69 -12.57
CA SER A 149 -9.80 -10.33 -12.66
C SER A 149 -9.76 -9.59 -11.33
N VAL A 150 -9.98 -10.26 -10.20
CA VAL A 150 -10.02 -9.57 -8.89
C VAL A 150 -8.68 -8.93 -8.51
N PRO A 151 -7.53 -9.63 -8.48
CA PRO A 151 -6.23 -8.99 -8.22
C PRO A 151 -5.93 -7.85 -9.19
N PHE A 152 -6.29 -8.01 -10.46
CA PHE A 152 -6.04 -7.00 -11.49
C PHE A 152 -6.91 -5.76 -11.32
N PHE A 153 -8.24 -5.90 -11.23
CA PHE A 153 -9.16 -4.77 -11.21
C PHE A 153 -9.31 -4.17 -9.81
N HIS A 154 -9.46 -4.99 -8.77
CA HIS A 154 -9.76 -4.50 -7.42
C HIS A 154 -8.55 -3.96 -6.69
N PHE A 155 -7.37 -4.51 -6.98
CA PHE A 155 -6.14 -4.11 -6.31
C PHE A 155 -5.21 -3.32 -7.23
N LEU A 156 -4.76 -3.88 -8.36
CA LEU A 156 -3.78 -3.19 -9.20
C LEU A 156 -4.36 -1.96 -9.92
N LEU A 157 -5.46 -2.10 -10.66
CA LEU A 157 -6.05 -0.99 -11.41
C LEU A 157 -6.65 0.06 -10.48
N ALA A 158 -7.51 -0.34 -9.54
CA ALA A 158 -8.06 0.59 -8.56
C ALA A 158 -6.95 1.26 -7.74
N GLY A 159 -5.93 0.50 -7.32
CA GLY A 159 -4.79 1.02 -6.58
C GLY A 159 -3.95 2.01 -7.36
N THR A 160 -3.65 1.74 -8.63
CA THR A 160 -2.92 2.70 -9.48
C THR A 160 -3.72 3.98 -9.72
N ILE A 161 -5.04 3.89 -9.93
CA ILE A 161 -5.91 5.07 -10.08
C ILE A 161 -5.94 5.88 -8.78
N LEU A 162 -6.15 5.23 -7.63
CA LEU A 162 -6.20 5.88 -6.33
C LEU A 162 -4.85 6.49 -5.96
N ALA A 163 -3.74 5.76 -6.11
CA ALA A 163 -2.40 6.26 -5.85
C ALA A 163 -2.06 7.46 -6.75
N THR A 164 -2.44 7.42 -8.03
CA THR A 164 -2.24 8.55 -8.96
C THR A 164 -3.06 9.76 -8.53
N SER A 165 -4.31 9.54 -8.10
CA SER A 165 -5.19 10.61 -7.61
C SER A 165 -4.63 11.23 -6.33
N CYS A 166 -4.25 10.42 -5.32
CA CYS A 166 -3.66 10.90 -4.07
C CYS A 166 -2.32 11.61 -4.30
N TRP A 167 -1.46 11.06 -5.16
CA TRP A 167 -0.18 11.67 -5.54
C TRP A 167 -0.39 13.03 -6.22
N PHE A 168 -1.35 13.11 -7.14
CA PHE A 168 -1.68 14.35 -7.84
C PHE A 168 -2.23 15.39 -6.86
N LEU A 169 -3.21 15.02 -6.04
CA LEU A 169 -3.84 15.91 -5.08
C LEU A 169 -2.85 16.45 -4.06
N THR A 170 -2.02 15.58 -3.47
CA THR A 170 -1.04 15.98 -2.46
C THR A 170 -0.01 16.95 -3.02
N ASN A 171 0.55 16.64 -4.19
CA ASN A 171 1.56 17.47 -4.82
C ASN A 171 1.00 18.75 -5.46
N THR A 172 -0.30 18.87 -5.67
CA THR A 172 -0.91 20.05 -6.28
C THR A 172 -1.51 20.98 -5.23
N TYR A 173 -2.18 20.44 -4.21
CA TYR A 173 -3.02 21.22 -3.30
C TYR A 173 -2.61 21.17 -1.84
N MET A 174 -1.82 20.17 -1.43
CA MET A 174 -1.56 19.90 -0.01
C MET A 174 -0.11 20.17 0.40
N ARG A 175 0.76 20.68 -0.47
CA ARG A 175 2.11 21.05 -0.04
C ARG A 175 2.09 22.41 0.66
N GLU A 176 2.76 22.49 1.79
CA GLU A 176 3.05 23.77 2.44
C GLU A 176 3.88 24.65 1.49
N GLU A 177 3.52 25.93 1.40
CA GLU A 177 4.29 26.89 0.60
C GLU A 177 5.62 27.15 1.30
N ALA A 178 6.73 26.95 0.58
CA ALA A 178 8.07 27.15 1.13
C ALA A 178 8.27 28.64 1.49
N THR A 179 8.09 28.97 2.77
CA THR A 179 8.31 30.31 3.33
C THR A 179 9.77 30.76 3.30
N SER A 180 10.71 29.86 2.99
CA SER A 180 12.13 30.19 2.83
C SER A 180 12.80 29.46 1.66
N SER A 181 13.53 30.21 0.82
CA SER A 181 14.19 29.75 -0.41
C SER A 181 15.32 28.72 -0.21
N HIS A 182 15.67 28.41 1.04
CA HIS A 182 16.77 27.51 1.40
C HIS A 182 16.32 26.10 1.81
N VAL A 183 15.00 25.85 1.90
CA VAL A 183 14.47 24.52 2.18
C VAL A 183 14.37 23.72 0.87
N VAL A 184 14.91 22.51 0.87
CA VAL A 184 14.79 21.60 -0.28
C VAL A 184 13.32 21.22 -0.43
N GLU A 185 12.71 21.58 -1.57
CA GLU A 185 11.34 21.18 -1.88
C GLU A 185 11.18 19.66 -1.81
N GLN A 186 10.30 19.21 -0.91
CA GLN A 186 9.94 17.81 -0.80
C GLN A 186 8.61 17.56 -1.52
N ARG A 187 8.48 16.37 -2.10
CA ARG A 187 7.33 15.94 -2.88
C ARG A 187 6.93 14.54 -2.46
N VAL A 188 5.65 14.25 -2.59
CA VAL A 188 5.14 12.90 -2.40
C VAL A 188 5.53 12.07 -3.61
N GLU A 189 6.17 10.93 -3.38
CA GLU A 189 6.55 9.98 -4.41
C GLU A 189 5.35 9.11 -4.80
N TRP A 190 5.16 8.79 -6.08
CA TRP A 190 4.02 7.98 -6.51
C TRP A 190 4.06 6.57 -5.91
N LEU A 191 5.26 5.96 -5.85
CA LEU A 191 5.47 4.66 -5.21
C LEU A 191 5.09 4.67 -3.73
N TYR A 192 5.27 5.80 -3.05
CA TYR A 192 4.82 5.97 -1.67
C TYR A 192 3.29 6.00 -1.59
N ALA A 193 2.62 6.76 -2.46
CA ALA A 193 1.16 6.79 -2.51
C ALA A 193 0.55 5.41 -2.81
N PHE A 194 1.22 4.60 -3.63
CA PHE A 194 0.84 3.21 -3.86
C PHE A 194 1.09 2.30 -2.65
N ASP A 195 2.19 2.47 -1.91
CA ASP A 195 2.43 1.74 -0.65
C ASP A 195 1.33 2.05 0.39
N VAL A 196 0.88 3.31 0.47
CA VAL A 196 -0.27 3.69 1.31
C VAL A 196 -1.56 2.99 0.88
N HIS A 197 -1.81 2.84 -0.43
CA HIS A 197 -2.94 2.03 -0.94
C HIS A 197 -2.81 0.56 -0.50
N CYS A 198 -1.64 -0.05 -0.67
CA CYS A 198 -1.36 -1.42 -0.25
C CYS A 198 -1.65 -1.61 1.26
N ASN A 199 -1.16 -0.71 2.10
CA ASN A 199 -1.32 -0.76 3.55
C ASN A 199 -2.78 -0.59 3.98
N SER A 200 -3.52 0.30 3.34
CA SER A 200 -4.94 0.54 3.64
C SER A 200 -5.86 -0.57 3.10
N PHE A 201 -5.51 -1.18 1.97
CA PHE A 201 -6.30 -2.24 1.36
C PHE A 201 -6.19 -3.57 2.12
N PHE A 202 -5.06 -3.86 2.78
CA PHE A 202 -4.88 -5.14 3.48
C PHE A 202 -5.93 -5.38 4.59
N PRO A 203 -6.22 -4.44 5.51
CA PRO A 203 -7.29 -4.65 6.48
C PRO A 203 -8.70 -4.64 5.88
N ALA A 204 -8.93 -3.84 4.82
CA ALA A 204 -10.19 -3.89 4.07
C ALA A 204 -10.40 -5.27 3.42
N PHE A 205 -9.31 -5.92 3.00
CA PHE A 205 -9.31 -7.30 2.51
C PHE A 205 -9.69 -8.30 3.59
N ILE A 206 -9.13 -8.17 4.80
CA ILE A 206 -9.53 -9.04 5.92
C ILE A 206 -11.03 -8.90 6.20
N MET A 207 -11.60 -7.70 6.12
CA MET A 207 -13.04 -7.49 6.35
C MET A 207 -13.91 -8.01 5.20
N LEU A 208 -13.61 -7.64 3.95
CA LEU A 208 -14.51 -7.87 2.80
C LEU A 208 -14.23 -9.17 2.03
N TYR A 209 -13.05 -9.77 2.19
CA TYR A 209 -12.71 -11.02 1.51
C TYR A 209 -12.67 -12.16 2.51
N VAL A 210 -11.98 -11.99 3.65
CA VAL A 210 -11.83 -13.09 4.62
C VAL A 210 -13.04 -13.20 5.55
N LEU A 211 -13.35 -12.17 6.32
CA LEU A 211 -14.46 -12.19 7.28
C LEU A 211 -15.82 -12.31 6.56
N GLN A 212 -16.02 -11.54 5.49
CA GLN A 212 -17.22 -11.66 4.66
C GLN A 212 -17.40 -13.09 4.13
N TYR A 213 -16.34 -13.81 3.76
CA TYR A 213 -16.44 -15.18 3.25
C TYR A 213 -17.10 -16.10 4.27
N PHE A 214 -16.64 -16.07 5.53
CA PHE A 214 -17.21 -16.91 6.59
C PHE A 214 -18.66 -16.54 6.94
N ILE A 215 -19.01 -15.24 6.88
CA ILE A 215 -20.37 -14.77 7.22
C ILE A 215 -21.30 -14.80 5.99
N SER A 216 -20.76 -14.98 4.78
CA SER A 216 -21.51 -14.86 3.52
C SER A 216 -22.77 -15.73 3.43
N PRO A 217 -22.84 -16.98 3.96
CA PRO A 217 -24.08 -17.75 3.94
C PRO A 217 -25.22 -17.08 4.70
N LEU A 218 -24.91 -16.27 5.72
CA LEU A 218 -25.88 -15.48 6.47
C LEU A 218 -26.21 -14.17 5.75
N LEU A 219 -25.23 -13.51 5.11
CA LEU A 219 -25.38 -12.19 4.50
C LEU A 219 -26.17 -12.21 3.18
N VAL A 220 -26.18 -13.33 2.47
CA VAL A 220 -26.88 -13.47 1.17
C VAL A 220 -28.39 -13.66 1.35
N VAL A 221 -28.84 -14.19 2.49
CA VAL A 221 -30.26 -14.48 2.79
C VAL A 221 -31.12 -13.21 2.73
N HIS A 222 -32.37 -13.36 2.32
CA HIS A 222 -33.35 -12.27 2.30
C HIS A 222 -33.78 -11.88 3.72
N GLY A 223 -33.79 -10.58 3.99
CA GLY A 223 -34.25 -10.03 5.27
C GLY A 223 -33.56 -8.72 5.60
N PHE A 224 -34.11 -8.03 6.59
CA PHE A 224 -33.55 -6.77 7.08
C PHE A 224 -32.19 -6.98 7.77
N PHE A 225 -32.04 -8.02 8.60
CA PHE A 225 -30.80 -8.27 9.35
C PHE A 225 -29.59 -8.57 8.46
N PRO A 226 -29.63 -9.50 7.49
CA PRO A 226 -28.52 -9.71 6.56
C PRO A 226 -28.11 -8.46 5.78
N MET A 227 -29.11 -7.69 5.33
CA MET A 227 -28.89 -6.42 4.63
C MET A 227 -28.22 -5.38 5.54
N LEU A 228 -28.69 -5.23 6.78
CA LEU A 228 -28.11 -4.31 7.75
C LEU A 228 -26.65 -4.67 8.04
N VAL A 229 -26.38 -5.94 8.37
CA VAL A 229 -25.02 -6.41 8.68
C VAL A 229 -24.10 -6.27 7.47
N SER A 230 -24.59 -6.57 6.26
CA SER A 230 -23.83 -6.38 5.02
C SER A 230 -23.48 -4.90 4.81
N ASN A 231 -24.43 -3.97 4.92
CA ASN A 231 -24.16 -2.55 4.79
C ASN A 231 -23.18 -2.03 5.86
N LEU A 232 -23.33 -2.47 7.12
CA LEU A 232 -22.41 -2.09 8.19
C LEU A 232 -20.99 -2.61 7.94
N LEU A 233 -20.84 -3.85 7.46
CA LEU A 233 -19.53 -4.42 7.12
C LEU A 233 -18.84 -3.61 6.03
N PHE A 234 -19.56 -3.24 4.96
CA PHE A 234 -19.03 -2.38 3.88
C PHE A 234 -18.72 -0.97 4.37
N MET A 235 -19.63 -0.35 5.13
CA MET A 235 -19.44 0.97 5.71
C MET A 235 -18.16 1.03 6.54
N VAL A 236 -17.99 0.07 7.46
CA VAL A 236 -16.78 0.00 8.28
C VAL A 236 -15.55 -0.21 7.41
N SER A 237 -15.57 -1.22 6.53
CA SER A 237 -14.37 -1.57 5.76
C SER A 237 -13.89 -0.41 4.88
N ILE A 238 -14.80 0.25 4.17
CA ILE A 238 -14.47 1.40 3.31
C ILE A 238 -14.02 2.60 4.16
N SER A 239 -14.69 2.87 5.28
CA SER A 239 -14.25 3.93 6.20
C SER A 239 -12.86 3.66 6.74
N TYR A 240 -12.57 2.41 7.06
CA TYR A 240 -11.29 1.98 7.59
C TYR A 240 -10.18 2.09 6.55
N TYR A 241 -10.44 1.70 5.30
CA TYR A 241 -9.53 1.94 4.17
C TYR A 241 -9.13 3.42 4.08
N HIS A 242 -10.11 4.33 4.10
CA HIS A 242 -9.83 5.77 4.00
C HIS A 242 -9.12 6.34 5.24
N TYR A 243 -9.43 5.83 6.43
CA TYR A 243 -8.74 6.22 7.65
C TYR A 243 -7.25 5.82 7.61
N LEU A 244 -6.94 4.59 7.18
CA LEU A 244 -5.55 4.16 7.02
C LEU A 244 -4.82 4.92 5.91
N ASN A 245 -5.55 5.32 4.85
CA ASN A 245 -5.00 6.18 3.81
C ASN A 245 -4.60 7.55 4.38
N PHE A 246 -5.46 8.15 5.22
CA PHE A 246 -5.17 9.39 5.95
C PHE A 246 -3.93 9.24 6.85
N LEU A 247 -3.87 8.16 7.66
CA LEU A 247 -2.69 7.88 8.50
C LEU A 247 -1.38 7.76 7.70
N GLY A 248 -1.48 7.36 6.43
CA GLY A 248 -0.41 7.45 5.44
C GLY A 248 0.25 8.80 5.38
N TYR A 249 -0.54 9.85 5.22
CA TYR A 249 0.00 11.17 4.99
C TYR A 249 0.18 11.95 6.30
N ASP A 250 -0.67 11.67 7.29
CA ASP A 250 -0.75 12.40 8.53
C ASP A 250 -1.24 11.52 9.69
N GLU A 251 -0.40 11.39 10.72
CA GLU A 251 -0.71 10.54 11.87
C GLU A 251 -1.10 11.38 13.08
N PHE A 252 -1.99 10.85 13.93
CA PHE A 252 -2.53 11.54 15.10
C PHE A 252 -1.47 12.11 16.06
N SER A 253 -0.33 11.42 16.23
CA SER A 253 0.72 11.85 17.17
C SER A 253 1.73 12.81 16.54
N ALA A 254 1.99 12.70 15.25
CA ALA A 254 2.90 13.55 14.49
C ALA A 254 2.75 13.31 12.99
N PRO A 255 2.81 14.36 12.14
CA PRO A 255 2.73 14.18 10.69
C PRO A 255 3.84 13.26 10.18
N VAL A 256 3.50 12.38 9.24
CA VAL A 256 4.45 11.47 8.59
C VAL A 256 5.27 12.25 7.58
N LEU A 257 4.59 13.06 6.76
CA LEU A 257 5.20 13.98 5.81
C LEU A 257 5.00 15.42 6.31
N PRO A 258 5.99 16.02 6.98
CA PRO A 258 5.84 17.33 7.63
C PRO A 258 5.66 18.50 6.66
N PHE A 259 5.80 18.27 5.35
CA PHE A 259 5.62 19.29 4.31
C PHE A 259 4.21 19.26 3.69
N LEU A 260 3.32 18.41 4.21
CA LEU A 260 1.92 18.35 3.80
C LEU A 260 1.04 19.10 4.81
N ASP A 261 0.17 19.95 4.29
CA ASP A 261 -0.90 20.65 4.99
C ASP A 261 -2.27 20.18 4.51
N LYS A 262 -3.30 20.35 5.35
CA LYS A 262 -4.72 20.07 5.00
C LYS A 262 -4.97 18.63 4.52
N THR A 263 -4.22 17.69 5.08
CA THR A 263 -4.36 16.23 4.89
C THR A 263 -5.73 15.69 5.34
N THR A 264 -6.49 16.45 6.12
CA THR A 264 -7.88 16.13 6.51
C THR A 264 -8.82 15.87 5.34
N PHE A 265 -8.47 16.33 4.13
CA PHE A 265 -9.17 15.98 2.89
C PHE A 265 -9.31 14.47 2.67
N PHE A 266 -8.33 13.66 3.10
CA PHE A 266 -8.39 12.20 2.96
C PHE A 266 -9.52 11.54 3.78
N LEU A 267 -10.09 12.26 4.77
CA LEU A 267 -11.21 11.78 5.57
C LEU A 267 -12.58 12.06 4.94
N TYR A 268 -12.68 12.92 3.91
CA TYR A 268 -13.97 13.28 3.30
C TYR A 268 -14.76 12.09 2.72
N PRO A 269 -14.12 11.09 2.08
CA PRO A 269 -14.81 9.88 1.66
C PRO A 269 -15.51 9.13 2.81
N ILE A 270 -14.99 9.20 4.04
CA ILE A 270 -15.63 8.59 5.22
C ILE A 270 -16.99 9.26 5.49
N GLY A 271 -17.04 10.60 5.41
CA GLY A 271 -18.29 11.36 5.54
C GLY A 271 -19.32 10.94 4.48
N LEU A 272 -18.87 10.76 3.23
CA LEU A 272 -19.73 10.27 2.16
C LEU A 272 -20.26 8.86 2.45
N VAL A 273 -19.42 7.95 2.93
CA VAL A 273 -19.81 6.57 3.28
C VAL A 273 -20.83 6.56 4.42
N ILE A 274 -20.65 7.40 5.45
CA ILE A 274 -21.60 7.53 6.58
C ILE A 274 -22.97 8.02 6.10
N ILE A 275 -23.01 8.89 5.08
CA ILE A 275 -24.27 9.40 4.50
C ILE A 275 -24.90 8.36 3.56
N LEU A 276 -24.12 7.70 2.72
CA LEU A 276 -24.62 6.73 1.74
C LEU A 276 -25.13 5.44 2.39
N SER A 277 -24.52 5.00 3.49
CA SER A 277 -24.89 3.74 4.16
C SER A 277 -26.35 3.68 4.64
N PRO A 278 -26.92 4.68 5.35
CA PRO A 278 -28.33 4.67 5.69
C PRO A 278 -29.23 4.74 4.44
N LEU A 279 -28.82 5.46 3.39
CA LEU A 279 -29.59 5.49 2.13
C LEU A 279 -29.65 4.10 1.47
N MET A 280 -28.54 3.36 1.46
CA MET A 280 -28.51 1.98 0.95
C MET A 280 -29.42 1.05 1.79
N ILE A 281 -29.37 1.17 3.12
CA ILE A 281 -30.25 0.42 4.02
C ILE A 281 -31.73 0.73 3.77
N LEU A 282 -32.09 2.01 3.63
CA LEU A 282 -33.47 2.45 3.35
C LEU A 282 -33.96 2.00 1.96
N SER A 283 -33.07 1.93 0.97
CA SER A 283 -33.39 1.44 -0.37
C SER A 283 -33.57 -0.07 -0.47
N GLY A 284 -33.25 -0.83 0.59
CA GLY A 284 -33.28 -2.29 0.55
C GLY A 284 -32.05 -2.93 -0.10
N PHE A 285 -30.99 -2.16 -0.39
CA PHE A 285 -29.81 -2.63 -1.10
C PHE A 285 -28.89 -3.47 -0.20
N ASN A 286 -28.51 -4.66 -0.65
CA ASN A 286 -27.56 -5.54 0.04
C ASN A 286 -26.27 -5.66 -0.81
N PRO A 287 -25.15 -5.02 -0.40
CA PRO A 287 -23.92 -5.01 -1.20
C PRO A 287 -23.29 -6.41 -1.34
N THR A 288 -23.37 -7.26 -0.30
CA THR A 288 -22.86 -8.64 -0.38
C THR A 288 -23.60 -9.42 -1.46
N ARG A 289 -24.94 -9.33 -1.52
CA ARG A 289 -25.72 -10.02 -2.56
C ARG A 289 -25.39 -9.48 -3.95
N TYR A 290 -25.27 -8.16 -4.09
CA TYR A 290 -24.90 -7.55 -5.37
C TYR A 290 -23.55 -8.08 -5.89
N ILE A 291 -22.54 -8.14 -5.03
CA ILE A 291 -21.21 -8.64 -5.38
C ILE A 291 -21.26 -10.14 -5.70
N MET A 292 -21.89 -10.95 -4.84
CA MET A 292 -22.00 -12.40 -5.09
C MET A 292 -22.68 -12.69 -6.42
N ASN A 293 -23.77 -11.97 -6.74
CA ASN A 293 -24.45 -12.13 -8.03
C ASN A 293 -23.59 -11.66 -9.21
N SER A 294 -22.78 -10.60 -9.05
CA SER A 294 -21.95 -10.08 -10.15
C SER A 294 -20.82 -11.03 -10.55
N TYR A 295 -20.31 -11.83 -9.60
CA TYR A 295 -19.17 -12.74 -9.85
C TYR A 295 -19.58 -14.20 -10.04
N PHE A 296 -20.65 -14.66 -9.39
CA PHE A 296 -20.99 -16.09 -9.30
C PHE A 296 -22.35 -16.46 -9.89
N SER A 297 -23.11 -15.50 -10.43
CA SER A 297 -24.41 -15.75 -11.08
C SER A 297 -24.33 -15.81 -12.60
#